data_AF-A0A0D2D6T4-F1
#
_entry.id   AF-A0A0D2D6T4-F1
#
_cell.length_a   1.000
_cell.length_b   1.000
_cell.length_c   1.000
_cell.angle_alpha   90.00
_cell.angle_beta   90.00
_cell.angle_gamma   90.00
#
_symmetry.space_group_name_H-M   'P 1'
#
loop_
_entity.id
_entity.type
_entity.pdbx_description
1 polymer ?
#
loop_
_entity_poly.entity_id
_entity_poly.type
_entity_poly.pdbx_seq_one_letter_code
_entity_poly.pdbx_strand_id
1 'polypeptide(L)'
;MIEHYLKVVVSEFKLLPTAQESSLLIHENPLKWTASNKGDPSASALIIVFAVSAALITRDLDVNLAIVSLRSRDDIHKLALEDGPNPAQPSSTKWKCTALCALALCELICPTSGQLWDFLGRAAASMEDLQEGYKFERSTLDTDLRRLEHTILKLESLATTHFRRPSLFFDIRLQLYLEDIPTLDLVSDELYVAGCLRSISHALGALTAPNEVFLEGLIPLSLQVTDPSSGIGLASAKLYLALHCLLTNIDTPPESGIFDIPSPRMVHIIAQSASVIIDRFTQLNDNNRIISIWMAAERVLEAGAIWVISLVHQQQSYGQRSQSAAGIRATLSPVVKVSSLLASFAARWTPGSAHLSTWETVVDLLWAMV
;
A
#
# COMPACT_ATOMS: atom_id res chain seq x y z
N MET A 1 5.87 9.49 20.59
CA MET A 1 6.45 9.36 19.23
C MET A 1 7.01 7.96 19.02
N ILE A 2 8.06 7.55 19.73
CA ILE A 2 8.68 6.22 19.60
C ILE A 2 7.66 5.08 19.75
N GLU A 3 6.83 5.08 20.80
CA GLU A 3 5.79 4.07 20.98
C GLU A 3 4.77 4.03 19.83
N HIS A 4 4.43 5.20 19.27
CA HIS A 4 3.52 5.30 18.13
C HIS A 4 4.14 4.68 16.88
N TYR A 5 5.42 4.93 16.61
CA TYR A 5 6.17 4.27 15.55
C TYR A 5 6.18 2.75 15.71
N LEU A 6 6.51 2.25 16.91
CA LEU A 6 6.53 0.81 17.19
C LEU A 6 5.15 0.16 16.97
N LYS A 7 4.07 0.87 17.31
CA LYS A 7 2.70 0.37 17.18
C LYS A 7 2.17 0.38 15.74
N VAL A 8 2.53 1.39 14.95
CA VAL A 8 1.90 1.68 13.65
C VAL A 8 2.80 1.34 12.47
N VAL A 9 4.09 1.67 12.58
CA VAL A 9 5.03 1.57 11.45
C VAL A 9 5.72 0.22 11.42
N VAL A 10 6.25 -0.27 12.55
CA VAL A 10 7.08 -1.50 12.58
C VAL A 10 6.32 -2.74 12.10
N SER A 11 5.01 -2.82 12.37
CA SER A 11 4.19 -3.93 11.89
C SER A 11 4.05 -3.96 10.37
N GLU A 12 4.20 -2.82 9.71
CA GLU A 12 4.00 -2.67 8.27
C GLU A 12 5.33 -2.54 7.52
N PHE A 13 6.28 -1.77 8.04
CA PHE A 13 7.58 -1.46 7.46
C PHE A 13 8.68 -1.70 8.49
N LYS A 14 9.44 -2.77 8.29
CA LYS A 14 10.61 -3.11 9.11
C LYS A 14 11.82 -2.28 8.66
N LEU A 15 11.78 -0.97 8.89
CA LEU A 15 12.83 -0.03 8.46
C LEU A 15 14.13 -0.17 9.25
N LEU A 16 14.06 -0.54 10.52
CA LEU A 16 15.23 -0.64 11.41
C LEU A 16 15.60 -2.09 11.70
N PRO A 17 16.88 -2.38 12.03
CA PRO A 17 17.27 -3.66 12.61
C PRO A 17 16.57 -3.92 13.95
N THR A 18 16.20 -5.17 14.25
CA THR A 18 15.52 -5.55 15.52
C THR A 18 16.30 -5.12 16.77
N ALA A 19 17.64 -5.19 16.70
CA ALA A 19 18.51 -4.73 17.78
C ALA A 19 18.37 -3.22 18.05
N GLN A 20 18.19 -2.42 16.99
CA GLN A 20 17.97 -0.98 17.09
C GLN A 20 16.56 -0.63 17.53
N GLU A 21 15.55 -1.42 17.13
CA GLU A 21 14.17 -1.23 17.62
C GLU A 21 14.07 -1.46 19.13
N SER A 22 14.79 -2.46 19.63
CA SER A 22 14.81 -2.82 21.06
C SER A 22 15.50 -1.76 21.93
N SER A 23 16.39 -0.95 21.35
CA SER A 23 17.15 0.07 22.09
C SER A 23 16.48 1.45 22.11
N LEU A 24 15.43 1.68 21.32
CA LEU A 24 14.81 3.02 21.16
C LEU A 24 14.27 3.62 22.48
N LEU A 25 13.81 2.78 23.40
CA LEU A 25 13.20 3.20 24.68
C LEU A 25 14.20 3.31 25.84
N ILE A 26 15.50 3.09 25.61
CA ILE A 26 16.51 3.10 26.67
C ILE A 26 16.80 4.52 27.17
N HIS A 27 16.64 5.53 26.31
CA HIS A 27 17.06 6.90 26.62
C HIS A 27 15.91 7.74 27.20
N GLU A 28 16.13 8.32 28.38
CA GLU A 28 15.16 9.23 29.03
C GLU A 28 14.90 10.50 28.20
N ASN A 29 15.94 11.05 27.55
CA ASN A 29 15.82 12.15 26.60
C ASN A 29 16.51 11.81 25.28
N PRO A 30 15.80 11.13 24.35
CA PRO A 30 16.39 10.64 23.11
C PRO A 30 16.90 11.78 22.21
N LEU A 31 16.20 12.92 22.15
CA LEU A 31 16.60 14.05 21.30
C LEU A 31 17.93 14.67 21.73
N LYS A 32 18.11 14.90 23.05
CA LYS A 32 19.38 15.41 23.59
C LYS A 32 20.51 14.41 23.38
N TRP A 33 20.21 13.12 23.53
CA TRP A 33 21.18 12.05 23.32
C TRP A 33 21.62 11.97 21.85
N THR A 34 20.69 12.00 20.90
CA THR A 34 20.98 12.03 19.45
C THR A 34 21.89 13.20 19.07
N ALA A 35 21.61 14.40 19.60
CA ALA A 35 22.42 15.58 19.32
C ALA A 35 23.89 15.45 19.79
N SER A 36 24.11 14.66 20.85
CA SER A 36 25.43 14.44 21.45
C SER A 36 26.18 13.25 20.84
N ASN A 37 25.49 12.35 20.13
CA ASN A 37 26.03 11.07 19.65
C ASN A 37 25.77 10.86 18.15
N LYS A 38 25.96 11.90 17.33
CA LYS A 38 25.62 11.87 15.88
C LYS A 38 26.29 10.74 15.08
N GLY A 39 27.43 10.22 15.53
CA GLY A 39 28.12 9.10 14.89
C GLY A 39 27.62 7.71 15.31
N ASP A 40 26.70 7.62 16.28
CA ASP A 40 26.15 6.34 16.74
C ASP A 40 25.00 5.89 15.83
N PRO A 41 24.96 4.62 15.37
CA PRO A 41 23.84 4.08 14.59
C PRO A 41 22.46 4.27 15.23
N SER A 42 22.39 4.25 16.56
CA SER A 42 21.15 4.45 17.32
C SER A 42 20.67 5.91 17.22
N ALA A 43 21.57 6.86 17.00
CA ALA A 43 21.21 8.25 16.75
C ALA A 43 20.49 8.39 15.39
N SER A 44 21.01 7.73 14.35
CA SER A 44 20.36 7.64 13.03
C SER A 44 18.99 6.97 13.12
N ALA A 45 18.87 5.88 13.88
CA ALA A 45 17.60 5.20 14.14
C ALA A 45 16.56 6.14 14.77
N LEU A 46 16.97 6.89 15.81
CA LEU A 46 16.10 7.85 16.48
C LEU A 46 15.65 8.98 15.54
N ILE A 47 16.56 9.54 14.72
CA ILE A 47 16.20 10.57 13.72
C ILE A 47 15.10 10.06 12.78
N ILE A 48 15.26 8.83 12.26
CA ILE A 48 14.26 8.18 11.40
C ILE A 48 12.92 8.03 12.11
N VAL A 49 12.93 7.48 13.32
CA VAL A 49 11.73 7.25 14.13
C VAL A 49 11.00 8.55 14.42
N PHE A 50 11.73 9.61 14.78
CA PHE A 50 11.15 10.91 15.07
C PHE A 50 10.49 11.52 13.85
N ALA A 51 11.12 11.51 12.67
CA ALA A 51 10.49 12.14 11.51
C ALA A 51 9.24 11.39 11.04
N VAL A 52 9.30 10.05 10.96
CA VAL A 52 8.13 9.24 10.55
C VAL A 52 6.99 9.40 11.56
N SER A 53 7.29 9.38 12.85
CA SER A 53 6.30 9.61 13.91
C SER A 53 5.71 11.01 13.83
N ALA A 54 6.56 12.03 13.65
CA ALA A 54 6.12 13.42 13.59
C ALA A 54 5.23 13.65 12.36
N ALA A 55 5.54 13.03 11.22
CA ALA A 55 4.69 13.07 10.04
C ALA A 55 3.30 12.47 10.30
N LEU A 56 3.23 11.27 10.90
CA LEU A 56 1.97 10.61 11.25
C LEU A 56 1.15 11.42 12.25
N ILE A 57 1.78 11.86 13.35
CA ILE A 57 1.09 12.61 14.41
C ILE A 57 0.61 13.97 13.89
N THR A 58 1.42 14.66 13.06
CA THR A 58 1.02 15.94 12.46
C THR A 58 -0.24 15.78 11.62
N ARG A 59 -0.35 14.69 10.86
CA ARG A 59 -1.50 14.40 10.01
C ARG A 59 -2.72 13.93 10.81
N ASP A 60 -2.53 13.02 11.76
CA ASP A 60 -3.64 12.31 12.39
C ASP A 60 -4.13 12.94 13.70
N LEU A 61 -3.27 13.66 14.43
CA LEU A 61 -3.53 14.05 15.82
C LEU A 61 -3.37 15.54 16.08
N ASP A 62 -2.27 16.16 15.63
CA ASP A 62 -1.94 17.54 15.97
C ASP A 62 -1.16 18.27 14.87
N VAL A 63 -1.89 19.04 14.06
CA VAL A 63 -1.33 19.87 12.97
C VAL A 63 -0.30 20.90 13.47
N ASN A 64 -0.34 21.29 14.75
CA ASN A 64 0.63 22.23 15.30
C ASN A 64 2.07 21.68 15.33
N LEU A 65 2.24 20.36 15.20
CA LEU A 65 3.55 19.71 15.10
C LEU A 65 4.16 19.77 13.69
N ALA A 66 3.54 20.44 12.72
CA ALA A 66 4.06 20.56 11.36
C ALA A 66 5.50 21.10 11.29
N ILE A 67 5.84 22.07 12.13
CA ILE A 67 7.21 22.62 12.20
C ILE A 67 8.21 21.56 12.70
N VAL A 68 7.79 20.74 13.68
CA VAL A 68 8.62 19.65 14.20
C VAL A 68 8.81 18.59 13.13
N SER A 69 7.74 18.19 12.45
CA SER A 69 7.79 17.23 11.34
C SER A 69 8.72 17.69 10.22
N LEU A 70 8.65 18.97 9.84
CA LEU A 70 9.51 19.53 8.80
C LEU A 70 10.99 19.46 9.20
N ARG A 71 11.32 19.90 10.43
CA ARG A 71 12.69 19.85 10.95
C ARG A 71 13.22 18.42 11.04
N SER A 72 12.42 17.48 11.53
CA SER A 72 12.82 16.08 11.59
C SER A 72 13.04 15.47 10.20
N ARG A 73 12.23 15.88 9.20
CA ARG A 73 12.46 15.47 7.81
C ARG A 73 13.77 16.04 7.26
N ASP A 74 14.09 17.29 7.56
CA ASP A 74 15.37 17.91 7.16
C ASP A 74 16.58 17.19 7.78
N ASP A 75 16.44 16.68 9.00
CA ASP A 75 17.49 15.89 9.64
C ASP A 75 17.69 14.52 8.98
N ILE A 76 16.63 13.86 8.49
CA ILE A 76 16.78 12.66 7.64
C ILE A 76 17.41 13.02 6.31
N HIS A 77 17.04 14.15 5.69
CA HIS A 77 17.68 14.59 4.45
C HIS A 77 19.19 14.75 4.60
N LYS A 78 19.65 15.33 5.71
CA LYS A 78 21.09 15.42 6.02
C LYS A 78 21.70 14.02 6.13
N LEU A 79 21.06 13.11 6.86
CA LEU A 79 21.52 11.72 6.97
C LEU A 79 21.60 11.01 5.60
N ALA A 80 20.68 11.28 4.68
CA ALA A 80 20.68 10.73 3.33
C ALA A 80 21.70 11.38 2.38
N LEU A 81 22.22 12.56 2.73
CA LEU A 81 23.21 13.34 1.97
C LEU A 81 24.61 13.27 2.56
N GLU A 82 24.78 12.77 3.78
CA GLU A 82 26.08 12.56 4.40
C GLU A 82 26.85 11.48 3.62
N ASP A 83 27.67 11.92 2.68
CA ASP A 83 28.76 11.11 2.15
C ASP A 83 29.80 11.04 3.26
N GLY A 84 29.80 9.92 4.00
CA GLY A 84 30.79 9.68 5.04
C GLY A 84 32.22 9.90 4.50
N PRO A 85 33.21 10.17 5.37
CA PRO A 85 34.60 10.42 4.95
C PRO A 85 35.22 9.24 4.18
N ASN A 86 34.54 8.09 4.14
CA ASN A 86 34.86 6.97 3.29
C ASN A 86 33.54 6.41 2.68
N PRO A 87 33.15 6.81 1.45
CA PRO A 87 31.91 6.36 0.80
C PRO A 87 31.88 4.85 0.53
N ALA A 88 33.00 4.15 0.77
CA ALA A 88 33.17 2.71 0.63
C ALA A 88 32.81 1.90 1.88
N GLN A 89 32.35 2.49 2.99
CA GLN A 89 31.93 1.71 4.16
C GLN A 89 30.47 1.24 4.04
N PRO A 90 30.20 -0.08 4.04
CA PRO A 90 28.84 -0.64 3.90
C PRO A 90 27.85 -0.13 4.95
N SER A 91 28.33 0.21 6.16
CA SER A 91 27.50 0.75 7.24
C SER A 91 26.91 2.13 6.92
N SER A 92 27.68 3.01 6.27
CA SER A 92 27.23 4.35 5.86
C SER A 92 26.18 4.26 4.77
N THR A 93 26.43 3.45 3.75
CA THR A 93 25.50 3.22 2.64
C THR A 93 24.19 2.58 3.11
N LYS A 94 24.25 1.67 4.10
CA LYS A 94 23.06 1.09 4.74
C LYS A 94 22.18 2.15 5.42
N TRP A 95 22.77 3.08 6.17
CA TRP A 95 22.01 4.18 6.80
C TRP A 95 21.49 5.19 5.78
N LYS A 96 22.25 5.50 4.74
CA LYS A 96 21.80 6.32 3.61
C LYS A 96 20.57 5.71 2.93
N CYS A 97 20.62 4.43 2.60
CA CYS A 97 19.50 3.71 2.01
C CYS A 97 18.28 3.64 2.96
N THR A 98 18.51 3.40 4.26
CA THR A 98 17.44 3.42 5.27
C THR A 98 16.80 4.81 5.42
N ALA A 99 17.60 5.87 5.40
CA ALA A 99 17.14 7.25 5.44
C ALA A 99 16.29 7.59 4.20
N LEU A 100 16.70 7.16 3.02
CA LEU A 100 15.92 7.34 1.78
C LEU A 100 14.58 6.60 1.83
N CYS A 101 14.54 5.38 2.37
CA CYS A 101 13.28 4.66 2.61
C CYS A 101 12.37 5.41 3.59
N ALA A 102 12.95 6.00 4.64
CA ALA A 102 12.20 6.81 5.61
C ALA A 102 11.65 8.10 4.99
N LEU A 103 12.41 8.76 4.09
CA LEU A 103 11.93 9.93 3.33
C LEU A 103 10.78 9.55 2.39
N ALA A 104 10.92 8.43 1.66
CA ALA A 104 9.84 7.89 0.83
C ALA A 104 8.58 7.61 1.67
N LEU A 105 8.74 7.00 2.85
CA LEU A 105 7.63 6.78 3.78
C LEU A 105 7.01 8.08 4.29
N CYS A 106 7.82 9.11 4.57
CA CYS A 106 7.30 10.43 4.94
C CYS A 106 6.47 11.06 3.82
N GLU A 107 6.88 10.93 2.55
CA GLU A 107 6.07 11.37 1.40
C GLU A 107 4.80 10.54 1.22
N LEU A 108 4.83 9.24 1.52
CA LEU A 108 3.61 8.42 1.55
C LEU A 108 2.64 8.89 2.64
N ILE A 109 3.14 9.30 3.80
CA ILE A 109 2.31 9.80 4.91
C ILE A 109 1.73 11.17 4.57
N CYS A 110 2.57 12.08 4.07
CA CYS A 110 2.27 13.47 3.73
C CYS A 110 2.89 13.84 2.37
N PRO A 111 2.13 13.71 1.26
CA PRO A 111 2.66 13.94 -0.09
C PRO A 111 2.81 15.45 -0.36
N THR A 112 3.93 16.03 0.06
CA THR A 112 4.13 17.48 0.06
C THR A 112 5.11 17.95 -1.00
N SER A 113 6.07 17.12 -1.38
CA SER A 113 7.13 17.49 -2.33
C SER A 113 7.01 16.79 -3.68
N GLY A 114 6.24 15.70 -3.76
CA GLY A 114 6.16 14.87 -4.97
C GLY A 114 7.44 14.09 -5.28
N GLN A 115 8.38 14.02 -4.32
CA GLN A 115 9.70 13.40 -4.48
C GLN A 115 9.72 11.89 -4.19
N LEU A 116 8.56 11.26 -4.01
CA LEU A 116 8.47 9.83 -3.67
C LEU A 116 9.30 8.95 -4.63
N TRP A 117 9.15 9.14 -5.94
CA TRP A 117 9.93 8.39 -6.93
C TRP A 117 11.43 8.72 -6.92
N ASP A 118 11.82 9.95 -6.57
CA ASP A 118 13.23 10.32 -6.43
C ASP A 118 13.86 9.58 -5.25
N PHE A 119 13.19 9.57 -4.10
CA PHE A 119 13.68 8.86 -2.92
C PHE A 119 13.76 7.36 -3.14
N LEU A 120 12.76 6.76 -3.79
CA LEU A 120 12.77 5.34 -4.13
C LEU A 120 13.88 4.99 -5.12
N GLY A 121 14.04 5.77 -6.20
CA GLY A 121 15.12 5.56 -7.17
C GLY A 121 16.51 5.68 -6.55
N ARG A 122 16.72 6.66 -5.66
CA ARG A 122 17.98 6.80 -4.91
C ARG A 122 18.18 5.69 -3.89
N ALA A 123 17.12 5.20 -3.24
CA ALA A 123 17.18 4.08 -2.32
C ALA A 123 17.58 2.79 -3.05
N ALA A 124 16.98 2.54 -4.22
CA ALA A 124 17.31 1.44 -5.12
C ALA A 124 18.78 1.50 -5.56
N ALA A 125 19.26 2.65 -6.04
CA ALA A 125 20.68 2.83 -6.41
C ALA A 125 21.60 2.57 -5.20
N SER A 126 21.27 3.10 -4.02
CA SER A 126 22.06 2.87 -2.80
C SER A 126 22.05 1.39 -2.37
N MET A 127 20.97 0.66 -2.67
CA MET A 127 20.87 -0.78 -2.40
C MET A 127 21.76 -1.58 -3.34
N GLU A 128 21.82 -1.21 -4.62
CA GLU A 128 22.74 -1.83 -5.60
C GLU A 128 24.20 -1.62 -5.18
N ASP A 129 24.58 -0.39 -4.82
CA ASP A 129 25.92 -0.06 -4.29
C ASP A 129 26.26 -0.89 -3.05
N LEU A 130 25.30 -1.03 -2.13
CA LEU A 130 25.47 -1.82 -0.91
C LEU A 130 25.72 -3.30 -1.25
N GLN A 131 24.92 -3.88 -2.14
CA GLN A 131 25.07 -5.26 -2.56
C GLN A 131 26.40 -5.53 -3.28
N GLU A 132 26.87 -4.58 -4.09
CA GLU A 132 28.18 -4.67 -4.72
C GLU A 132 29.30 -4.68 -3.66
N GLY A 133 29.23 -3.77 -2.68
CA GLY A 133 30.15 -3.74 -1.55
C GLY A 133 30.23 -5.06 -0.78
N TYR A 134 29.08 -5.67 -0.46
CA TYR A 134 29.05 -6.98 0.22
C TYR A 134 29.66 -8.11 -0.62
N LYS A 135 29.49 -8.09 -1.95
CA LYS A 135 30.12 -9.08 -2.85
C LYS A 135 31.65 -8.94 -2.84
N PHE A 136 32.17 -7.70 -2.83
CA PHE A 136 33.61 -7.46 -2.75
C PHE A 136 34.21 -7.94 -1.42
N GLU A 137 33.51 -7.74 -0.31
CA GLU A 137 33.97 -8.13 1.03
C GLU A 137 33.82 -9.64 1.32
N ARG A 138 33.21 -10.43 0.42
CA ARG A 138 32.87 -11.85 0.61
C ARG A 138 32.10 -12.13 1.91
N SER A 139 31.36 -11.15 2.41
CA SER A 139 30.50 -11.32 3.57
C SER A 139 29.22 -12.05 3.13
N THR A 140 28.71 -12.95 3.97
CA THR A 140 27.37 -13.49 3.77
C THR A 140 26.35 -12.35 3.81
N LEU A 141 25.32 -12.43 2.95
CA LEU A 141 24.21 -11.47 2.92
C LEU A 141 23.61 -11.33 4.32
N ASP A 142 23.74 -10.13 4.88
CA ASP A 142 23.24 -9.79 6.22
C ASP A 142 21.69 -9.84 6.22
N THR A 143 21.11 -10.37 7.29
CA THR A 143 19.66 -10.33 7.57
C THR A 143 19.09 -8.92 7.43
N ASP A 144 19.86 -7.90 7.79
CA ASP A 144 19.45 -6.51 7.66
C ASP A 144 19.39 -6.02 6.21
N LEU A 145 20.24 -6.56 5.33
CA LEU A 145 20.24 -6.21 3.92
C LEU A 145 18.96 -6.73 3.25
N ARG A 146 18.59 -7.99 3.52
CA ARG A 146 17.33 -8.60 3.05
C ARG A 146 16.11 -7.84 3.57
N ARG A 147 16.13 -7.45 4.85
CA ARG A 147 15.07 -6.63 5.46
C ARG A 147 14.91 -5.28 4.76
N LEU A 148 16.02 -4.60 4.48
CA LEU A 148 16.01 -3.30 3.81
C LEU A 148 15.54 -3.43 2.36
N GLU A 149 16.01 -4.44 1.64
CA GLU A 149 15.54 -4.75 0.28
C GLU A 149 14.03 -5.02 0.24
N HIS A 150 13.53 -5.88 1.13
CA HIS A 150 12.10 -6.13 1.27
C HIS A 150 11.31 -4.84 1.53
N THR A 151 11.87 -3.93 2.34
CA THR A 151 11.23 -2.63 2.63
C THR A 151 11.15 -1.75 1.38
N ILE A 152 12.21 -1.68 0.59
CA ILE A 152 12.20 -0.94 -0.70
C ILE A 152 11.18 -1.56 -1.65
N LEU A 153 11.19 -2.90 -1.80
CA LEU A 153 10.22 -3.62 -2.63
C LEU A 153 8.78 -3.32 -2.21
N LYS A 154 8.49 -3.28 -0.90
CA LYS A 154 7.15 -2.96 -0.40
C LYS A 154 6.77 -1.52 -0.75
N LEU A 155 7.66 -0.55 -0.54
CA LEU A 155 7.40 0.86 -0.89
C LEU A 155 7.21 1.07 -2.40
N GLU A 156 8.07 0.46 -3.21
CA GLU A 156 7.97 0.43 -4.68
C GLU A 156 6.66 -0.19 -5.14
N SER A 157 6.25 -1.33 -4.55
CA SER A 157 5.00 -2.00 -4.90
C SER A 157 3.78 -1.09 -4.69
N LEU A 158 3.77 -0.32 -3.59
CA LEU A 158 2.71 0.64 -3.30
C LEU A 158 2.70 1.79 -4.32
N ALA A 159 3.87 2.36 -4.61
CA ALA A 159 4.02 3.45 -5.57
C ALA A 159 3.64 3.00 -7.00
N THR A 160 4.15 1.87 -7.47
CA THR A 160 3.82 1.30 -8.78
C THR A 160 2.33 1.01 -8.91
N THR A 161 1.73 0.38 -7.89
CA THR A 161 0.31 0.02 -7.90
C THR A 161 -0.59 1.26 -7.93
N HIS A 162 -0.23 2.30 -7.16
CA HIS A 162 -0.99 3.55 -7.11
C HIS A 162 -0.81 4.41 -8.36
N PHE A 163 0.42 4.71 -8.78
CA PHE A 163 0.67 5.56 -9.95
C PHE A 163 0.51 4.83 -11.29
N ARG A 164 0.27 3.52 -11.27
CA ARG A 164 0.25 2.65 -12.46
C ARG A 164 1.50 2.81 -13.32
N ARG A 165 2.64 3.03 -12.66
CA ARG A 165 3.94 3.27 -13.29
C ARG A 165 4.87 2.07 -13.03
N PRO A 166 5.43 1.44 -14.08
CA PRO A 166 6.35 0.34 -13.91
C PRO A 166 7.64 0.79 -13.23
N SER A 167 8.24 -0.12 -12.45
CA SER A 167 9.51 0.09 -11.76
C SER A 167 10.47 -1.03 -12.12
N LEU A 168 11.57 -0.70 -12.81
CA LEU A 168 12.56 -1.68 -13.24
C LEU A 168 13.24 -2.38 -12.05
N PHE A 169 13.52 -1.63 -10.98
CA PHE A 169 14.09 -2.19 -9.76
C PHE A 169 13.14 -3.21 -9.16
N PHE A 170 11.87 -2.83 -8.96
CA PHE A 170 10.85 -3.76 -8.47
C PHE A 170 10.75 -4.98 -9.39
N ASP A 171 10.79 -4.76 -10.70
CA ASP A 171 10.56 -5.82 -11.66
C ASP A 171 11.62 -6.93 -11.62
N ILE A 172 12.88 -6.52 -11.54
CA ILE A 172 14.03 -7.43 -11.48
C ILE A 172 14.15 -8.06 -10.10
N ARG A 173 14.05 -7.24 -9.03
CA ARG A 173 14.32 -7.68 -7.66
C ARG A 173 13.20 -8.51 -7.06
N LEU A 174 11.94 -8.25 -7.42
CA LEU A 174 10.82 -9.04 -6.94
C LEU A 174 10.96 -10.52 -7.35
N GLN A 175 11.35 -10.78 -8.59
CA GLN A 175 11.51 -12.15 -9.07
C GLN A 175 12.57 -12.90 -8.24
N LEU A 176 13.75 -12.28 -8.06
CA LEU A 176 14.83 -12.86 -7.26
C LEU A 176 14.40 -13.08 -5.80
N TYR A 177 13.66 -12.14 -5.23
CA TYR A 177 13.14 -12.26 -3.87
C TYR A 177 12.17 -13.44 -3.72
N LEU A 178 11.26 -13.63 -4.67
CA LEU A 178 10.27 -14.72 -4.63
C LEU A 178 10.90 -16.11 -4.85
N GLU A 179 11.99 -16.20 -5.61
CA GLU A 179 12.76 -17.44 -5.80
C GLU A 179 13.41 -17.92 -4.49
N ASP A 180 13.71 -17.00 -3.57
CA ASP A 180 14.36 -17.28 -2.28
C ASP A 180 13.38 -17.68 -1.16
N ILE A 181 12.07 -17.55 -1.36
CA ILE A 181 11.05 -17.80 -0.32
C ILE A 181 10.52 -19.25 -0.39
N PRO A 182 10.44 -19.98 0.74
CA PRO A 182 9.77 -21.27 0.79
C PRO A 182 8.30 -21.17 0.33
N THR A 183 7.86 -22.10 -0.50
CA THR A 183 6.51 -22.11 -1.09
C THR A 183 5.36 -22.07 -0.08
N LEU A 184 5.60 -22.54 1.15
CA LEU A 184 4.63 -22.52 2.26
C LEU A 184 4.34 -21.11 2.80
N ASP A 185 5.32 -20.20 2.75
CA ASP A 185 5.18 -18.84 3.30
C ASP A 185 4.76 -17.83 2.22
N LEU A 186 4.96 -18.18 0.95
CA LEU A 186 4.76 -17.33 -0.23
C LEU A 186 3.34 -16.73 -0.31
N VAL A 187 2.31 -17.52 0.02
CA VAL A 187 0.89 -17.11 -0.09
C VAL A 187 0.52 -16.02 0.92
N SER A 188 1.26 -15.94 2.03
CA SER A 188 1.06 -14.92 3.07
C SER A 188 1.86 -13.64 2.81
N ASP A 189 2.77 -13.66 1.83
CA ASP A 189 3.63 -12.53 1.51
C ASP A 189 2.89 -11.49 0.66
N GLU A 190 2.89 -10.24 1.14
CA GLU A 190 2.27 -9.13 0.41
C GLU A 190 2.96 -8.83 -0.93
N LEU A 191 4.26 -9.11 -1.04
CA LEU A 191 5.03 -8.93 -2.28
C LEU A 191 4.68 -9.99 -3.32
N TYR A 192 4.32 -11.21 -2.90
CA TYR A 192 3.79 -12.22 -3.82
C TYR A 192 2.49 -11.76 -4.46
N VAL A 193 1.56 -11.24 -3.64
CA VAL A 193 0.29 -10.66 -4.13
C VAL A 193 0.55 -9.48 -5.07
N ALA A 194 1.52 -8.61 -4.75
CA ALA A 194 1.91 -7.50 -5.62
C ALA A 194 2.45 -7.99 -6.98
N GLY A 195 3.23 -9.08 -6.99
CA GLY A 195 3.68 -9.74 -8.21
C GLY A 195 2.53 -10.25 -9.07
N CYS A 196 1.54 -10.90 -8.46
CA CYS A 196 0.34 -11.36 -9.15
C CYS A 196 -0.50 -10.19 -9.70
N LEU A 197 -0.69 -9.11 -8.92
CA LEU A 197 -1.39 -7.90 -9.38
C LEU A 197 -0.71 -7.28 -10.61
N ARG A 198 0.63 -7.26 -10.63
CA ARG A 198 1.40 -6.80 -11.78
C ARG A 198 1.15 -7.67 -13.02
N SER A 199 1.17 -8.99 -12.86
CA SER A 199 0.88 -9.93 -13.96
C SER A 199 -0.52 -9.73 -14.53
N ILE A 200 -1.53 -9.53 -13.67
CA ILE A 200 -2.89 -9.18 -14.07
C ILE A 200 -2.91 -7.85 -14.85
N SER A 201 -2.31 -6.80 -14.29
CA SER A 201 -2.25 -5.48 -14.94
C SER A 201 -1.56 -5.53 -16.30
N HIS A 202 -0.48 -6.30 -16.44
CA HIS A 202 0.22 -6.48 -17.71
C HIS A 202 -0.65 -7.20 -18.74
N ALA A 203 -1.35 -8.26 -18.32
CA ALA A 203 -2.26 -8.99 -19.20
C ALA A 203 -3.43 -8.11 -19.68
N LEU A 204 -3.99 -7.27 -18.81
CA LEU A 204 -5.05 -6.31 -19.14
C LEU A 204 -4.56 -5.20 -20.08
N GLY A 205 -3.29 -4.80 -20.01
CA GLY A 205 -2.71 -3.82 -20.92
C GLY A 205 -2.33 -4.39 -22.30
N ALA A 206 -2.03 -5.69 -22.38
CA ALA A 206 -1.58 -6.34 -23.60
C ALA A 206 -2.71 -6.94 -24.45
N LEU A 207 -3.84 -7.30 -23.83
CA LEU A 207 -4.95 -7.98 -24.49
C LEU A 207 -6.14 -7.04 -24.67
N THR A 208 -6.72 -7.04 -25.87
CA THR A 208 -7.87 -6.17 -26.20
C THR A 208 -9.19 -6.67 -25.61
N ALA A 209 -9.36 -7.98 -25.40
CA ALA A 209 -10.56 -8.59 -24.81
C ALA A 209 -10.23 -9.92 -24.10
N PRO A 210 -9.56 -9.90 -22.93
CA PRO A 210 -9.31 -11.11 -22.16
C PRO A 210 -10.62 -11.68 -21.58
N ASN A 211 -10.83 -13.00 -21.73
CA ASN A 211 -12.01 -13.67 -21.18
C ASN A 211 -11.85 -13.97 -19.67
N GLU A 212 -12.97 -14.25 -19.00
CA GLU A 212 -13.03 -14.52 -17.56
C GLU A 212 -12.09 -15.66 -17.13
N VAL A 213 -12.12 -16.78 -17.86
CA VAL A 213 -11.33 -17.98 -17.54
C VAL A 213 -9.83 -17.68 -17.57
N PHE A 214 -9.38 -16.90 -18.55
CA PHE A 214 -8.00 -16.48 -18.66
C PHE A 214 -7.61 -15.57 -17.50
N LEU A 215 -8.42 -14.56 -17.18
CA LEU A 215 -8.13 -13.62 -16.09
C LEU A 215 -8.13 -14.30 -14.71
N GLU A 216 -9.09 -15.19 -14.43
CA GLU A 216 -9.08 -15.99 -13.21
C GLU A 216 -7.88 -16.95 -13.18
N GLY A 217 -7.47 -17.48 -14.34
CA GLY A 217 -6.27 -18.30 -14.49
C GLY A 217 -4.96 -17.60 -14.14
N LEU A 218 -4.93 -16.26 -14.10
CA LEU A 218 -3.77 -15.48 -13.62
C LEU A 218 -3.67 -15.45 -12.09
N ILE A 219 -4.76 -15.77 -11.38
CA ILE A 219 -4.78 -15.86 -9.92
C ILE A 219 -4.22 -17.24 -9.52
N PRO A 220 -3.23 -17.31 -8.61
CA PRO A 220 -2.71 -18.58 -8.12
C PRO A 220 -3.82 -19.49 -7.57
N LEU A 221 -3.75 -20.79 -7.84
CA LEU A 221 -4.78 -21.76 -7.42
C LEU A 221 -5.07 -21.73 -5.91
N SER A 222 -4.05 -21.47 -5.08
CA SER A 222 -4.19 -21.34 -3.62
C SER A 222 -4.98 -20.10 -3.18
N LEU A 223 -5.15 -19.11 -4.06
CA LEU A 223 -5.86 -17.86 -3.81
C LEU A 223 -7.17 -17.76 -4.60
N GLN A 224 -7.49 -18.74 -5.46
CA GLN A 224 -8.75 -18.78 -6.20
C GLN A 224 -9.91 -19.14 -5.26
N VAL A 225 -11.02 -18.41 -5.41
CA VAL A 225 -12.23 -18.56 -4.60
C VAL A 225 -13.18 -19.52 -5.32
N THR A 226 -13.31 -20.74 -4.80
CA THR A 226 -14.23 -21.74 -5.36
C THR A 226 -15.67 -21.50 -4.92
N ASP A 227 -15.87 -21.14 -3.64
CA ASP A 227 -17.17 -20.84 -3.05
C ASP A 227 -17.15 -19.45 -2.36
N PRO A 228 -17.89 -18.46 -2.87
CA PRO A 228 -17.97 -17.12 -2.26
C PRO A 228 -18.60 -17.12 -0.85
N SER A 229 -19.31 -18.18 -0.46
CA SER A 229 -19.90 -18.28 0.88
C SER A 229 -18.87 -18.62 1.97
N SER A 230 -17.69 -19.13 1.59
CA SER A 230 -16.62 -19.54 2.51
C SER A 230 -15.80 -18.39 3.11
N GLY A 231 -16.03 -17.16 2.65
CA GLY A 231 -15.30 -15.96 3.05
C GLY A 231 -14.02 -15.75 2.23
N ILE A 232 -13.81 -14.53 1.76
CA ILE A 232 -12.68 -14.18 0.91
C ILE A 232 -11.55 -13.58 1.77
N GLY A 233 -10.37 -14.19 1.73
CA GLY A 233 -9.17 -13.67 2.38
C GLY A 233 -8.65 -12.38 1.72
N LEU A 234 -7.90 -11.56 2.45
CA LEU A 234 -7.44 -10.24 1.96
C LEU A 234 -6.58 -10.34 0.68
N ALA A 235 -5.71 -11.35 0.59
CA ALA A 235 -4.87 -11.58 -0.61
C ALA A 235 -5.73 -11.86 -1.84
N SER A 236 -6.66 -12.81 -1.74
CA SER A 236 -7.63 -13.11 -2.79
C SER A 236 -8.49 -11.89 -3.14
N ALA A 237 -8.98 -11.15 -2.14
CA ALA A 237 -9.80 -9.96 -2.36
C ALA A 237 -9.05 -8.90 -3.18
N LYS A 238 -7.77 -8.65 -2.91
CA LYS A 238 -6.95 -7.73 -3.72
C LYS A 238 -6.86 -8.20 -5.18
N LEU A 239 -6.62 -9.49 -5.41
CA LEU A 239 -6.47 -10.04 -6.77
C LEU A 239 -7.77 -10.04 -7.56
N TYR A 240 -8.88 -10.46 -6.94
CA TYR A 240 -10.19 -10.44 -7.59
C TYR A 240 -10.69 -9.01 -7.81
N LEU A 241 -10.41 -8.06 -6.91
CA LEU A 241 -10.74 -6.65 -7.16
C LEU A 241 -10.03 -6.11 -8.41
N ALA A 242 -8.80 -6.55 -8.69
CA ALA A 242 -8.07 -6.14 -9.90
C ALA A 242 -8.72 -6.64 -11.21
N LEU A 243 -9.64 -7.61 -11.13
CA LEU A 243 -10.42 -8.08 -12.28
C LEU A 243 -11.67 -7.23 -12.56
N HIS A 244 -11.82 -6.07 -11.90
CA HIS A 244 -12.99 -5.20 -12.04
C HIS A 244 -13.28 -4.73 -13.47
N CYS A 245 -12.30 -4.78 -14.38
CA CYS A 245 -12.50 -4.45 -15.80
C CYS A 245 -13.60 -5.31 -16.46
N LEU A 246 -13.81 -6.54 -15.96
CA LEU A 246 -14.91 -7.41 -16.39
C LEU A 246 -16.30 -6.79 -16.12
N LEU A 247 -16.39 -5.88 -15.15
CA LEU A 247 -17.64 -5.19 -14.77
C LEU A 247 -17.76 -3.81 -15.41
N THR A 248 -16.65 -3.11 -15.65
CA THR A 248 -16.66 -1.69 -16.01
C THR A 248 -16.56 -1.42 -17.51
N ASN A 249 -16.23 -2.42 -18.33
CA ASN A 249 -15.94 -2.22 -19.76
C ASN A 249 -17.10 -2.64 -20.69
N ILE A 250 -18.34 -2.32 -20.29
CA ILE A 250 -19.56 -2.72 -21.00
C ILE A 250 -19.88 -1.78 -22.18
N ASP A 251 -19.26 -0.61 -22.24
CA ASP A 251 -19.60 0.45 -23.20
C ASP A 251 -18.76 0.49 -24.49
N THR A 252 -17.89 -0.49 -24.76
CA THR A 252 -17.25 -0.58 -26.09
C THR A 252 -18.26 -1.11 -27.12
N PRO A 253 -18.56 -0.35 -28.20
CA PRO A 253 -19.47 -0.80 -29.25
C PRO A 253 -19.00 -2.13 -29.86
N PRO A 254 -19.93 -2.96 -30.37
CA PRO A 254 -19.71 -4.38 -30.70
C PRO A 254 -18.78 -4.66 -31.89
N GLU A 255 -17.97 -3.70 -32.34
CA GLU A 255 -17.06 -3.86 -33.46
C GLU A 255 -15.63 -4.26 -33.05
N SER A 256 -15.30 -4.29 -31.75
CA SER A 256 -13.99 -4.76 -31.28
C SER A 256 -14.10 -5.61 -30.02
N GLY A 257 -14.43 -6.90 -30.18
CA GLY A 257 -14.25 -7.93 -29.15
C GLY A 257 -15.06 -7.71 -27.88
N ILE A 258 -16.26 -8.28 -27.86
CA ILE A 258 -17.11 -8.36 -26.66
C ILE A 258 -16.30 -9.04 -25.54
N PHE A 259 -16.07 -8.36 -24.41
CA PHE A 259 -15.77 -9.08 -23.18
C PHE A 259 -16.92 -10.05 -22.93
N ASP A 260 -16.64 -11.34 -22.78
CA ASP A 260 -17.66 -12.31 -22.39
C ASP A 260 -18.41 -11.76 -21.16
N ILE A 261 -19.74 -11.77 -21.21
CA ILE A 261 -20.58 -11.31 -20.09
C ILE A 261 -20.10 -12.04 -18.83
N PRO A 262 -19.65 -11.32 -17.79
CA PRO A 262 -19.06 -11.98 -16.63
C PRO A 262 -20.09 -12.88 -15.98
N SER A 263 -19.64 -14.07 -15.56
CA SER A 263 -20.48 -15.02 -14.88
C SER A 263 -21.04 -14.39 -13.59
N PRO A 264 -22.29 -14.72 -13.19
CA PRO A 264 -22.85 -14.24 -11.93
C PRO A 264 -21.97 -14.57 -10.71
N ARG A 265 -21.21 -15.67 -10.79
CA ARG A 265 -20.20 -16.05 -9.80
C ARG A 265 -19.09 -15.00 -9.73
N MET A 266 -18.49 -14.64 -10.85
CA MET A 266 -17.39 -13.67 -10.90
C MET A 266 -17.82 -12.29 -10.42
N VAL A 267 -18.99 -11.81 -10.86
CA VAL A 267 -19.57 -10.54 -10.38
C VAL A 267 -19.72 -10.56 -8.85
N HIS A 268 -20.22 -11.66 -8.29
CA HIS A 268 -20.39 -11.80 -6.85
C HIS A 268 -19.06 -11.84 -6.08
N ILE A 269 -18.04 -12.56 -6.59
CA ILE A 269 -16.71 -12.63 -5.99
C ILE A 269 -16.03 -11.25 -6.00
N ILE A 270 -16.10 -10.53 -7.12
CA ILE A 270 -15.52 -9.18 -7.23
C ILE A 270 -16.23 -8.21 -6.26
N ALA A 271 -17.55 -8.26 -6.19
CA ALA A 271 -18.32 -7.45 -5.24
C ALA A 271 -17.93 -7.75 -3.79
N GLN A 272 -17.94 -9.03 -3.39
CA GLN A 272 -17.53 -9.42 -2.04
C GLN A 272 -16.08 -9.00 -1.74
N SER A 273 -15.18 -9.10 -2.72
CA SER A 273 -13.80 -8.65 -2.59
C SER A 273 -13.72 -7.15 -2.30
N ALA A 274 -14.52 -6.33 -2.98
CA ALA A 274 -14.64 -4.91 -2.68
C ALA A 274 -15.08 -4.65 -1.23
N SER A 275 -16.08 -5.39 -0.74
CA SER A 275 -16.52 -5.30 0.66
C SER A 275 -15.41 -5.66 1.65
N VAL A 276 -14.64 -6.73 1.38
CA VAL A 276 -13.50 -7.14 2.23
C VAL A 276 -12.43 -6.04 2.30
N ILE A 277 -12.15 -5.37 1.18
CA ILE A 277 -11.20 -4.24 1.14
C ILE A 277 -11.72 -3.05 1.94
N ILE A 278 -13.00 -2.68 1.80
CA ILE A 278 -13.64 -1.61 2.58
C ILE A 278 -13.60 -1.93 4.09
N ASP A 279 -13.92 -3.16 4.47
CA ASP A 279 -13.89 -3.61 5.86
C ASP A 279 -12.48 -3.57 6.43
N ARG A 280 -11.47 -3.96 5.65
CA ARG A 280 -10.07 -3.87 6.04
C ARG A 280 -9.66 -2.42 6.30
N PHE A 281 -10.01 -1.48 5.42
CA PHE A 281 -9.70 -0.07 5.64
C PHE A 281 -10.47 0.53 6.81
N THR A 282 -11.71 0.09 7.06
CA THR A 282 -12.48 0.47 8.26
C THR A 282 -11.73 0.05 9.52
N GLN A 283 -11.29 -1.22 9.60
CA GLN A 283 -10.51 -1.72 10.73
C GLN A 283 -9.18 -0.96 10.92
N LEU A 284 -8.46 -0.67 9.82
CA LEU A 284 -7.21 0.08 9.90
C LEU A 284 -7.44 1.52 10.36
N ASN A 285 -8.54 2.13 9.91
CA ASN A 285 -8.93 3.47 10.29
C ASN A 285 -9.24 3.58 11.78
N ASP A 286 -10.08 2.68 12.30
CA ASP A 286 -10.48 2.66 13.71
C ASP A 286 -9.29 2.49 14.66
N ASN A 287 -8.21 1.84 14.19
CA ASN A 287 -6.99 1.63 14.95
C ASN A 287 -5.89 2.68 14.70
N ASN A 288 -6.14 3.72 13.90
CA ASN A 288 -5.15 4.71 13.46
C ASN A 288 -3.90 4.06 12.84
N ARG A 289 -4.09 3.07 11.96
CA ARG A 289 -3.02 2.29 11.30
C ARG A 289 -2.88 2.55 9.81
N ILE A 290 -3.58 3.54 9.27
CA ILE A 290 -3.46 3.90 7.85
C ILE A 290 -2.18 4.71 7.65
N ILE A 291 -1.20 4.15 6.95
CA ILE A 291 0.07 4.83 6.68
C ILE A 291 -0.08 5.92 5.62
N SER A 292 -0.81 5.67 4.53
CA SER A 292 -1.04 6.63 3.45
C SER A 292 -2.53 6.87 3.26
N ILE A 293 -3.03 8.03 3.69
CA ILE A 293 -4.45 8.38 3.59
C ILE A 293 -4.89 8.59 2.14
N TRP A 294 -4.04 9.21 1.32
CA TRP A 294 -4.39 9.54 -0.07
C TRP A 294 -4.46 8.28 -0.95
N MET A 295 -3.50 7.36 -0.81
CA MET A 295 -3.59 6.06 -1.50
C MET A 295 -4.76 5.23 -0.96
N ALA A 296 -5.05 5.28 0.34
CA ALA A 296 -6.20 4.59 0.91
C ALA A 296 -7.53 5.18 0.40
N ALA A 297 -7.64 6.49 0.25
CA ALA A 297 -8.83 7.16 -0.26
C ALA A 297 -9.19 6.68 -1.67
N GLU A 298 -8.21 6.59 -2.57
CA GLU A 298 -8.44 6.06 -3.91
C GLU A 298 -8.84 4.60 -3.91
N ARG A 299 -8.21 3.75 -3.08
CA ARG A 299 -8.55 2.32 -3.00
C ARG A 299 -9.95 2.08 -2.43
N VAL A 300 -10.32 2.88 -1.44
CA VAL A 300 -11.66 2.86 -0.84
C VAL A 300 -12.69 3.34 -1.86
N LEU A 301 -12.38 4.37 -2.63
CA LEU A 301 -13.25 4.88 -3.70
C LEU A 301 -13.41 3.86 -4.84
N GLU A 302 -12.32 3.23 -5.29
CA GLU A 302 -12.31 2.15 -6.29
C GLU A 302 -13.17 0.97 -5.84
N ALA A 303 -12.95 0.47 -4.63
CA ALA A 303 -13.76 -0.61 -4.06
C ALA A 303 -15.25 -0.21 -3.92
N GLY A 304 -15.51 1.02 -3.46
CA GLY A 304 -16.88 1.56 -3.36
C GLY A 304 -17.58 1.61 -4.72
N ALA A 305 -16.92 2.12 -5.75
CA ALA A 305 -17.46 2.19 -7.10
C ALA A 305 -17.77 0.79 -7.66
N ILE A 306 -16.87 -0.18 -7.47
CA ILE A 306 -17.06 -1.57 -7.89
C ILE A 306 -18.26 -2.21 -7.19
N TRP A 307 -18.44 -1.94 -5.89
CA TRP A 307 -19.61 -2.40 -5.15
C TRP A 307 -20.90 -1.83 -5.72
N VAL A 308 -20.95 -0.51 -5.97
CA VAL A 308 -22.11 0.19 -6.53
C VAL A 308 -22.48 -0.35 -7.92
N ILE A 309 -21.49 -0.52 -8.80
CA ILE A 309 -21.68 -1.11 -10.14
C ILE A 309 -22.25 -2.53 -10.03
N SER A 310 -21.75 -3.32 -9.09
CA SER A 310 -22.26 -4.68 -8.83
C SER A 310 -23.72 -4.69 -8.36
N LEU A 311 -24.14 -3.70 -7.57
CA LEU A 311 -25.55 -3.55 -7.16
C LEU A 311 -26.45 -3.23 -8.35
N VAL A 312 -26.02 -2.32 -9.24
CA VAL A 312 -26.75 -1.97 -10.46
C VAL A 312 -26.90 -3.20 -11.36
N HIS A 313 -25.82 -3.97 -11.54
CA HIS A 313 -25.84 -5.23 -12.29
C HIS A 313 -26.83 -6.25 -11.72
N GLN A 314 -26.88 -6.40 -10.41
CA GLN A 314 -27.81 -7.32 -9.75
C GLN A 314 -29.26 -6.87 -9.94
N GLN A 315 -29.54 -5.57 -9.85
CA GLN A 315 -30.89 -5.03 -10.06
C GLN A 315 -31.39 -5.25 -11.50
N GLN A 316 -30.53 -4.99 -12.50
CA GLN A 316 -30.86 -5.20 -13.91
C GLN A 316 -31.08 -6.69 -14.24
N SER A 317 -30.29 -7.58 -13.65
CA SER A 317 -30.31 -9.03 -13.98
C SER A 317 -31.45 -9.79 -13.30
N TYR A 318 -31.83 -9.43 -12.07
CA TYR A 318 -32.79 -10.20 -11.27
C TYR A 318 -34.20 -9.59 -11.21
N GLY A 319 -34.40 -8.39 -11.79
CA GLY A 319 -35.62 -7.63 -11.61
C GLY A 319 -35.84 -7.22 -10.15
N GLN A 320 -36.80 -6.32 -9.92
CA GLN A 320 -37.11 -5.73 -8.62
C GLN A 320 -37.72 -6.77 -7.65
N ARG A 321 -36.93 -7.76 -7.22
CA ARG A 321 -37.32 -8.70 -6.16
C ARG A 321 -37.24 -7.97 -4.83
N SER A 322 -38.34 -8.00 -4.10
CA SER A 322 -38.48 -7.44 -2.75
C SER A 322 -37.36 -7.95 -1.83
N GLN A 323 -36.34 -7.12 -1.61
CA GLN A 323 -35.25 -7.43 -0.69
C GLN A 323 -35.76 -7.29 0.74
N SER A 324 -35.49 -8.28 1.59
CA SER A 324 -35.79 -8.17 3.02
C SER A 324 -34.99 -7.03 3.65
N ALA A 325 -35.49 -6.42 4.73
CA ALA A 325 -34.79 -5.34 5.44
C ALA A 325 -33.36 -5.75 5.90
N ALA A 326 -33.14 -7.04 6.19
CA ALA A 326 -31.83 -7.59 6.49
C ALA A 326 -30.90 -7.63 5.26
N GLY A 327 -31.45 -7.92 4.08
CA GLY A 327 -30.72 -7.86 2.81
C GLY A 327 -30.32 -6.43 2.44
N ILE A 328 -31.22 -5.46 2.64
CA ILE A 328 -30.95 -4.03 2.39
C ILE A 328 -29.82 -3.52 3.30
N ARG A 329 -29.79 -3.94 4.57
CA ARG A 329 -28.71 -3.54 5.49
C ARG A 329 -27.35 -4.13 5.07
N ALA A 330 -27.34 -5.37 4.60
CA ALA A 330 -26.13 -6.01 4.11
C ALA A 330 -25.60 -5.36 2.83
N THR A 331 -26.49 -4.94 1.91
CA THR A 331 -26.10 -4.28 0.65
C THR A 331 -25.63 -2.84 0.83
N LEU A 332 -26.20 -2.10 1.78
CA LEU A 332 -25.84 -0.70 2.04
C LEU A 332 -24.68 -0.51 3.01
N SER A 333 -24.33 -1.53 3.79
CA SER A 333 -23.23 -1.44 4.77
C SER A 333 -21.91 -0.96 4.13
N PRO A 334 -21.44 -1.52 2.99
CA PRO A 334 -20.22 -1.03 2.35
C PRO A 334 -20.31 0.43 1.90
N VAL A 335 -21.47 0.87 1.41
CA VAL A 335 -21.68 2.26 0.98
C VAL A 335 -21.50 3.23 2.16
N VAL A 336 -22.11 2.93 3.30
CA VAL A 336 -22.00 3.75 4.51
C VAL A 336 -20.56 3.77 5.04
N LYS A 337 -19.86 2.63 5.00
CA LYS A 337 -18.45 2.55 5.42
C LYS A 337 -17.55 3.40 4.53
N VAL A 338 -17.74 3.39 3.22
CA VAL A 338 -16.99 4.25 2.28
C VAL A 338 -17.22 5.72 2.60
N SER A 339 -18.47 6.15 2.81
CA SER A 339 -18.77 7.54 3.21
C SER A 339 -18.06 7.92 4.51
N SER A 340 -18.13 7.07 5.53
CA SER A 340 -17.46 7.30 6.82
C SER A 340 -15.94 7.37 6.70
N LEU A 341 -15.34 6.50 5.89
CA LEU A 341 -13.90 6.48 5.63
C LEU A 341 -13.44 7.75 4.93
N LEU A 342 -14.08 8.11 3.82
CA LEU A 342 -13.71 9.29 3.04
C LEU A 342 -13.93 10.59 3.83
N ALA A 343 -14.97 10.68 4.66
CA ALA A 343 -15.15 11.79 5.59
C ALA A 343 -14.02 11.87 6.63
N SER A 344 -13.62 10.72 7.20
CA SER A 344 -12.49 10.65 8.13
C SER A 344 -11.15 11.02 7.45
N PHE A 345 -10.99 10.70 6.17
CA PHE A 345 -9.81 11.06 5.39
C PHE A 345 -9.78 12.55 5.08
N ALA A 346 -10.91 13.13 4.63
CA ALA A 346 -11.03 14.55 4.34
C ALA A 346 -10.75 15.43 5.58
N ALA A 347 -11.08 14.95 6.77
CA ALA A 347 -10.79 15.64 8.03
C ALA A 347 -9.28 15.72 8.37
N ARG A 348 -8.47 14.76 7.90
CA ARG A 348 -7.02 14.64 8.19
C ARG A 348 -6.13 15.04 7.02
N TRP A 349 -6.69 15.08 5.82
CA TRP A 349 -6.00 15.40 4.58
C TRP A 349 -6.94 16.23 3.70
N THR A 350 -6.74 17.55 3.69
CA THR A 350 -7.63 18.53 3.04
C THR A 350 -8.00 18.20 1.58
N PRO A 351 -7.07 17.74 0.71
CA PRO A 351 -7.43 17.33 -0.65
C PRO A 351 -8.36 16.11 -0.73
N GLY A 352 -8.55 15.37 0.37
CA GLY A 352 -9.49 14.26 0.47
C GLY A 352 -10.95 14.66 0.30
N SER A 353 -11.29 15.95 0.47
CA SER A 353 -12.64 16.47 0.22
C SER A 353 -13.13 16.23 -1.22
N ALA A 354 -12.23 16.22 -2.20
CA ALA A 354 -12.56 15.91 -3.59
C ALA A 354 -13.02 14.45 -3.76
N HIS A 355 -12.38 13.52 -3.05
CA HIS A 355 -12.74 12.10 -3.07
C HIS A 355 -14.11 11.88 -2.41
N LEU A 356 -14.35 12.55 -1.27
CA LEU A 356 -15.65 12.51 -0.60
C LEU A 356 -16.76 13.06 -1.49
N SER A 357 -16.57 14.24 -2.10
CA SER A 357 -17.58 14.85 -2.97
C SER A 357 -17.89 13.99 -4.20
N THR A 358 -16.87 13.34 -4.77
CA THR A 358 -17.03 12.40 -5.89
C THR A 358 -17.84 11.19 -5.46
N TRP A 359 -17.54 10.64 -4.28
CA TRP A 359 -18.29 9.52 -3.72
C TRP A 359 -19.75 9.89 -3.41
N GLU A 360 -20.01 11.06 -2.82
CA GLU A 360 -21.37 11.54 -2.55
C GLU A 360 -22.18 11.66 -3.86
N THR A 361 -21.55 12.13 -4.94
CA THR A 361 -22.18 12.16 -6.28
C THR A 361 -22.56 10.75 -6.76
N VAL A 362 -21.68 9.75 -6.57
CA VAL A 362 -21.97 8.35 -6.92
C VAL A 362 -23.13 7.80 -6.09
N VAL A 363 -23.18 8.12 -4.80
CA VAL A 363 -24.26 7.72 -3.90
C VAL A 363 -25.59 8.35 -4.30
N ASP A 364 -25.60 9.64 -4.62
CA ASP A 364 -26.79 10.35 -5.11
C ASP A 364 -27.32 9.75 -6.42
N LEU A 365 -26.41 9.41 -7.35
CA LEU A 365 -26.78 8.72 -8.59
C LEU A 365 -27.36 7.33 -8.34
N LEU A 366 -26.76 6.56 -7.42
CA LEU A 366 -27.31 5.27 -7.02
C LEU A 366 -28.72 5.42 -6.44
N TRP A 367 -28.95 6.40 -5.57
CA TRP A 367 -30.28 6.64 -4.99
C TRP A 367 -31.32 7.10 -6.01
N ALA A 368 -30.92 7.79 -7.07
CA ALA A 368 -31.82 8.13 -8.16
C ALA A 368 -32.24 6.91 -9.00
N MET A 369 -31.50 5.79 -8.92
CA MET A 369 -31.78 4.54 -9.65
C MET A 369 -32.58 3.51 -8.84
N VAL A 370 -32.61 3.63 -7.50
CA VAL A 370 -33.37 2.76 -6.57
C VAL A 370 -34.78 3.31 -6.37
#